data_AF-A0A2X3JGH4-F1
#
_entry.id   AF-A0A2X3JGH4-F1
#
_cell.length_a   1.000
_cell.length_b   1.000
_cell.length_c   1.000
_cell.angle_alpha   90.00
_cell.angle_beta   90.00
_cell.angle_gamma   90.00
#
_symmetry.space_group_name_H-M   'P 1'
#
loop_
_entity.id
_entity.type
_entity.pdbx_description
1 polymer ?
#
loop_
_entity_poly.entity_id
_entity_poly.type
_entity_poly.pdbx_seq_one_letter_code
_entity_poly.pdbx_strand_id
1 'polypeptide(L)'
;MKALKRWRKPVWRKTAQHKKLAHCTEEMMAKTRDGEALYMHCLPADITGVSCEEGEVADTVFEKYRIATYKEASWKPYIIAAMILCRKYAQPGQLLEELLSEAQKRIK
;
A
#
# COMPACT_ATOMS: atom_id res chain seq x y z
N MET A 1 -14.66 24.82 5.14
CA MET A 1 -14.95 24.21 3.82
C MET A 1 -14.69 25.11 2.59
N LYS A 2 -14.91 26.45 2.63
CA LYS A 2 -14.66 27.33 1.46
C LYS A 2 -13.17 27.38 1.03
N ALA A 3 -12.24 27.31 1.98
CA ALA A 3 -10.81 27.26 1.69
C ALA A 3 -10.43 26.02 0.87
N LEU A 4 -10.84 24.82 1.29
CA LEU A 4 -10.52 23.56 0.59
C LEU A 4 -10.98 23.60 -0.89
N LYS A 5 -12.20 24.10 -1.17
CA LYS A 5 -12.72 24.23 -2.54
C LYS A 5 -11.92 25.21 -3.41
N ARG A 6 -11.31 26.25 -2.81
CA ARG A 6 -10.50 27.26 -3.52
C ARG A 6 -9.15 26.71 -3.97
N TRP A 7 -8.48 25.95 -3.12
CA TRP A 7 -7.18 25.31 -3.42
C TRP A 7 -7.30 24.09 -4.33
N ARG A 8 -8.45 23.42 -4.28
CA ARG A 8 -8.71 22.20 -5.04
C ARG A 8 -8.66 22.41 -6.56
N LYS A 9 -9.35 23.43 -7.09
CA LYS A 9 -9.44 23.69 -8.55
C LYS A 9 -8.08 23.86 -9.27
N PRO A 10 -7.13 24.67 -8.79
CA PRO A 10 -5.84 24.84 -9.47
C PRO A 10 -4.96 23.59 -9.38
N VAL A 11 -5.01 22.84 -8.27
CA VAL A 11 -4.26 21.58 -8.11
C VAL A 11 -4.74 20.53 -9.12
N TRP A 12 -6.05 20.31 -9.26
CA TRP A 12 -6.58 19.37 -10.26
C TRP A 12 -6.17 19.71 -11.68
N ARG A 13 -6.14 21.00 -12.06
CA ARG A 13 -5.71 21.41 -13.40
C ARG A 13 -4.26 21.05 -13.67
N LYS A 14 -3.38 21.18 -12.66
CA LYS A 14 -1.98 20.77 -12.76
C LYS A 14 -1.82 19.26 -12.77
N THR A 15 -2.57 18.52 -11.95
CA THR A 15 -2.54 17.04 -11.95
C THR A 15 -3.05 16.46 -13.27
N ALA A 16 -4.10 17.07 -13.85
CA ALA A 16 -4.64 16.65 -15.14
C ALA A 16 -3.65 16.77 -16.32
N GLN A 17 -2.66 17.65 -16.22
CA GLN A 17 -1.59 17.77 -17.23
C GLN A 17 -0.58 16.62 -17.17
N HIS A 18 -0.51 15.90 -16.05
CA HIS A 18 0.46 14.83 -15.80
C HIS A 18 -0.19 13.43 -15.76
N LYS A 19 -1.39 13.26 -16.32
CA LYS A 19 -2.12 11.99 -16.34
C LYS A 19 -1.31 10.79 -16.87
N LYS A 20 -0.44 11.03 -17.86
CA LYS A 20 0.46 9.99 -18.41
C LYS A 20 1.57 9.54 -17.45
N LEU A 21 1.97 10.37 -16.49
CA LEU A 21 3.05 10.06 -15.55
C LEU A 21 2.58 9.22 -14.36
N ALA A 22 1.30 9.30 -14.01
CA ALA A 22 0.73 8.60 -12.87
C ALA A 22 0.27 7.18 -13.21
N HIS A 23 0.13 6.83 -14.49
CA HIS A 23 -0.51 5.58 -14.92
C HIS A 23 0.50 4.46 -15.13
N CYS A 24 0.51 3.49 -14.22
CA CYS A 24 1.27 2.25 -14.33
C CYS A 24 0.61 1.30 -15.34
N THR A 25 1.10 1.29 -16.58
CA THR A 25 0.68 0.39 -17.66
C THR A 25 1.59 -0.84 -17.77
N GLU A 26 1.13 -1.86 -18.49
CA GLU A 26 1.98 -3.00 -18.88
C GLU A 26 3.21 -2.57 -19.67
N GLU A 27 3.10 -1.56 -20.53
CA GLU A 27 4.24 -1.00 -21.27
C GLU A 27 5.31 -0.40 -20.35
N MET A 28 4.90 0.17 -19.21
CA MET A 28 5.82 0.68 -18.19
C MET A 28 6.45 -0.46 -17.41
N MET A 29 5.66 -1.50 -17.06
CA MET A 29 6.16 -2.69 -16.39
C MET A 29 7.15 -3.48 -17.27
N ALA A 30 6.94 -3.54 -18.58
CA ALA A 30 7.85 -4.20 -19.52
C ALA A 30 9.24 -3.54 -19.60
N LYS A 31 9.35 -2.24 -19.28
CA LYS A 31 10.64 -1.52 -19.20
C LYS A 31 11.39 -1.77 -17.90
N THR A 32 10.77 -2.45 -16.94
CA THR A 32 11.41 -2.78 -15.67
C THR A 32 12.34 -3.98 -15.83
N ARG A 33 13.13 -4.25 -14.79
CA ARG A 33 14.03 -5.40 -14.76
C ARG A 33 13.24 -6.69 -15.02
N ASP A 34 13.64 -7.40 -16.07
CA ASP A 34 13.01 -8.65 -16.54
C ASP A 34 11.52 -8.51 -16.91
N GLY A 35 10.99 -7.28 -17.05
CA GLY A 35 9.57 -7.02 -17.32
C GLY A 35 8.61 -7.36 -16.17
N GLU A 36 9.14 -7.75 -15.02
CA GLU A 36 8.42 -8.38 -13.91
C GLU A 36 8.80 -7.76 -12.56
N ALA A 37 9.03 -6.44 -12.52
CA ALA A 37 9.27 -5.78 -11.24
C ALA A 37 8.07 -5.94 -10.29
N LEU A 38 8.38 -6.07 -9.00
CA LEU A 38 7.36 -6.13 -7.96
C LEU A 38 6.61 -4.78 -7.88
N TYR A 39 5.36 -4.78 -8.32
CA TYR A 39 4.48 -3.64 -8.12
C TYR A 39 4.10 -3.53 -6.64
N MET A 40 4.33 -2.36 -6.05
CA MET A 40 3.99 -2.04 -4.66
C MET A 40 3.07 -0.82 -4.65
N HIS A 41 2.04 -0.85 -3.82
CA HIS A 41 1.11 0.27 -3.68
C HIS A 41 0.38 0.21 -2.35
N CYS A 42 0.33 1.33 -1.64
CA CYS A 42 -0.44 1.46 -0.42
C CYS A 42 -1.94 1.62 -0.73
N LEU A 43 -2.70 0.54 -0.56
CA LEU A 43 -4.14 0.48 -0.78
C LEU A 43 -4.93 1.62 -0.08
N PRO A 44 -6.02 2.13 -0.68
CA PRO A 44 -6.58 1.75 -1.98
C PRO A 44 -5.84 2.41 -3.16
N ALA A 45 -5.70 1.68 -4.27
CA ALA A 45 -5.18 2.22 -5.53
C ALA A 45 -6.32 2.77 -6.39
N ASP A 46 -6.05 3.83 -7.15
CA ASP A 46 -6.96 4.32 -8.17
C ASP A 46 -6.77 3.49 -9.46
N ILE A 47 -7.69 2.55 -9.70
CA ILE A 47 -7.63 1.60 -10.82
C ILE A 47 -8.45 2.13 -12.00
N THR A 48 -7.78 2.34 -13.13
CA THR A 48 -8.39 2.78 -14.38
C THR A 48 -9.45 1.79 -14.85
N GLY A 49 -10.67 2.28 -15.07
CA GLY A 49 -11.81 1.49 -15.53
C GLY A 49 -12.59 0.76 -14.43
N VAL A 50 -12.10 0.78 -13.18
CA VAL A 50 -12.76 0.12 -12.03
C VAL A 50 -13.17 1.14 -10.97
N SER A 51 -12.21 1.85 -10.36
CA SER A 51 -12.51 2.84 -9.32
C SER A 51 -12.61 4.27 -9.87
N CYS A 52 -11.98 4.55 -11.01
CA CYS A 52 -12.03 5.84 -11.69
C CYS A 52 -11.86 5.66 -13.22
N GLU A 53 -12.26 6.67 -14.01
CA GLU A 53 -12.12 6.63 -15.47
C GLU A 53 -10.64 6.59 -15.91
N GLU A 54 -9.77 7.33 -15.21
CA GLU A 54 -8.33 7.35 -15.42
C GLU A 54 -7.64 7.39 -14.05
N GLY A 55 -6.84 6.37 -13.75
CA GLY A 55 -6.23 6.15 -12.46
C GLY A 55 -4.71 6.03 -12.49
N GLU A 56 -4.18 5.53 -11.38
CA GLU A 56 -2.76 5.30 -11.12
C GLU A 56 -2.26 3.98 -11.71
N VAL A 57 -3.13 3.01 -11.96
CA VAL A 57 -2.73 1.68 -12.44
C VAL A 57 -3.78 1.07 -13.36
N ALA A 58 -3.31 0.33 -14.37
CA ALA A 58 -4.19 -0.48 -15.22
C ALA A 58 -4.76 -1.66 -14.42
N ASP A 59 -6.01 -2.05 -14.72
CA ASP A 59 -6.67 -3.21 -14.10
C ASP A 59 -5.82 -4.49 -14.21
N THR A 60 -5.28 -4.79 -15.39
CA THR A 60 -4.47 -6.00 -15.63
C THR A 60 -3.17 -6.04 -14.83
N VAL A 61 -2.50 -4.89 -14.66
CA VAL A 61 -1.30 -4.77 -13.83
C VAL A 61 -1.66 -4.94 -12.35
N PHE A 62 -2.75 -4.32 -11.90
CA PHE A 62 -3.18 -4.44 -10.51
C PHE A 62 -3.60 -5.87 -10.19
N GLU A 63 -4.37 -6.55 -11.05
CA GLU A 63 -4.83 -7.92 -10.80
C GLU A 63 -3.66 -8.90 -10.73
N LYS A 64 -2.64 -8.74 -11.59
CA LYS A 64 -1.42 -9.56 -11.53
C LYS A 64 -0.71 -9.48 -10.18
N TYR A 65 -0.66 -8.28 -9.59
CA TYR A 65 0.05 -8.02 -8.34
C TYR A 65 -0.86 -7.90 -7.10
N ARG A 66 -2.16 -8.19 -7.23
CA ARG A 66 -3.15 -8.06 -6.15
C ARG A 66 -2.77 -8.82 -4.89
N ILE A 67 -2.29 -10.05 -5.04
CA ILE A 67 -1.85 -10.86 -3.89
C ILE A 67 -0.60 -10.27 -3.24
N ALA A 68 0.30 -9.68 -4.01
CA ALA A 68 1.50 -9.04 -3.49
C ALA A 68 1.16 -7.78 -2.68
N THR A 69 0.28 -6.92 -3.18
CA THR A 69 -0.15 -5.71 -2.47
C THR A 69 -0.97 -6.04 -1.20
N TYR A 70 -1.71 -7.14 -1.20
CA TYR A 70 -2.42 -7.61 0.01
C TYR A 70 -1.46 -8.14 1.06
N LYS A 71 -0.43 -8.89 0.65
CA LYS A 71 0.64 -9.31 1.55
C LYS A 71 1.42 -8.10 2.08
N GLU A 72 1.73 -7.12 1.25
CA GLU A 72 2.34 -5.84 1.66
C GLU A 72 1.52 -5.17 2.77
N ALA A 73 0.21 -4.99 2.55
CA ALA A 73 -0.68 -4.36 3.53
C ALA A 73 -0.80 -5.17 4.83
N SER A 74 -0.71 -6.51 4.76
CA SER A 74 -0.82 -7.40 5.92
C SER A 74 0.29 -7.19 6.97
N TRP A 75 1.42 -6.57 6.60
CA TRP A 75 2.51 -6.29 7.53
C TRP A 75 2.23 -5.08 8.44
N LYS A 76 1.37 -4.14 8.02
CA LYS A 76 1.13 -2.89 8.78
C LYS A 76 0.70 -3.11 10.24
N PRO A 77 -0.24 -4.03 10.55
CA PRO A 77 -0.63 -4.29 11.93
C PRO A 77 0.52 -4.79 12.82
N TYR A 78 1.37 -5.67 12.28
CA TYR A 78 2.51 -6.23 13.02
C TYR A 78 3.60 -5.20 13.27
N ILE A 79 3.87 -4.32 12.30
CA ILE A 79 4.84 -3.24 12.47
C ILE A 79 4.37 -2.25 13.55
N ILE A 80 3.09 -1.89 13.57
CA ILE A 80 2.54 -1.02 14.63
C ILE A 80 2.63 -1.72 16.00
N ALA A 81 2.30 -3.01 16.07
CA ALA A 81 2.44 -3.79 17.30
C ALA A 81 3.90 -3.84 17.79
N ALA A 82 4.86 -4.04 16.88
CA ALA A 82 6.29 -4.02 17.19
C ALA A 82 6.75 -2.64 17.71
N MET A 83 6.28 -1.54 17.11
CA MET A 83 6.57 -0.19 17.59
C MET A 83 6.06 0.01 19.04
N ILE A 84 4.84 -0.45 19.34
CA ILE A 84 4.27 -0.37 20.68
C ILE A 84 5.08 -1.23 21.67
N LEU A 85 5.42 -2.46 21.28
CA LEU A 85 6.18 -3.40 22.11
C LEU A 85 7.57 -2.85 22.47
N CYS A 86 8.32 -2.41 21.46
CA CYS A 86 9.66 -1.84 21.63
C CYS A 86 9.66 -0.56 22.46
N ARG A 87 8.56 0.20 22.47
CA ARG A 87 8.42 1.38 23.33
C ARG A 87 8.07 1.02 24.77
N LYS A 88 7.28 -0.03 24.98
CA LYS A 88 6.75 -0.42 26.30
C LYS A 88 7.72 -1.26 27.12
N TYR A 89 8.53 -2.09 26.47
CA TYR A 89 9.42 -3.04 27.13
C TYR A 89 10.88 -2.76 26.74
N ALA A 90 11.77 -2.73 27.74
CA ALA A 90 13.20 -2.53 27.50
C ALA A 90 13.84 -3.72 26.75
N GLN A 91 13.33 -4.93 26.99
CA GLN A 91 13.81 -6.18 26.40
C GLN A 91 12.64 -6.94 25.75
N PRO A 92 12.17 -6.52 24.56
CA PRO A 92 11.03 -7.14 23.91
C PRO A 92 11.25 -8.62 23.55
N GLY A 93 12.50 -9.07 23.37
CA GLY A 93 12.83 -10.46 23.07
C GLY A 93 12.47 -11.44 24.20
N GLN A 94 12.77 -11.08 25.45
CA GLN A 94 12.44 -11.91 26.62
C GLN A 94 10.93 -12.11 26.77
N LEU A 95 10.15 -11.03 26.59
CA LEU A 95 8.70 -11.10 26.60
C LEU A 95 8.14 -12.03 25.50
N LEU A 96 8.75 -12.04 24.32
CA LEU A 96 8.34 -12.93 23.24
C LEU A 96 8.63 -14.40 23.56
N GLU A 97 9.76 -14.68 24.22
CA GLU A 97 10.09 -16.03 24.72
C GLU A 97 9.10 -16.51 25.77
N GLU A 98 8.72 -15.64 26.72
CA GLU A 98 7.70 -15.92 27.74
C GLU A 98 6.35 -16.26 27.09
N LEU A 99 5.85 -15.40 26.19
CA LEU A 99 4.59 -15.61 25.47
C LEU A 99 4.59 -16.91 24.64
N LEU A 100 5.74 -17.27 24.05
CA LEU A 100 5.90 -18.51 23.32
C LEU A 100 5.84 -19.72 24.25
N SER A 101 6.44 -19.64 25.44
CA SER A 101 6.44 -20.71 26.44
C SER A 101 5.05 -20.97 27.04
N GLU A 102 4.27 -19.91 27.27
CA GLU A 102 2.88 -19.99 27.73
C GLU A 102 1.96 -20.61 26.67
N ALA A 103 2.28 -20.41 25.38
CA ALA A 103 1.59 -20.98 24.23
C ALA A 103 0.06 -20.79 24.27
N GLN A 104 -0.40 -19.64 24.77
CA GLN A 104 -1.83 -19.40 24.98
C GLN A 104 -2.59 -19.36 23.65
N LYS A 105 -3.68 -20.14 23.55
CA LYS A 105 -4.48 -20.21 22.33
C LYS A 105 -5.21 -18.89 22.07
N ARG A 106 -5.02 -18.33 20.87
CA ARG A 106 -5.71 -17.10 20.44
C ARG A 106 -7.23 -17.29 20.27
N ILE A 107 -7.65 -18.45 19.76
CA ILE A 107 -9.06 -18.81 19.54
C ILE A 107 -9.32 -20.06 20.38
N LYS A 108 -10.45 -20.07 21.10
CA LYS A 108 -10.88 -21.19 21.96
C LYS A 108 -11.18 -22.44 21.15
#